data_AF-A0A931WQR4-F1
#
_entry.id   AF-A0A931WQR4-F1
#
_cell.length_a   1.000
_cell.length_b   1.000
_cell.length_c   1.000
_cell.angle_alpha   90.00
_cell.angle_beta   90.00
_cell.angle_gamma   90.00
#
_symmetry.space_group_name_H-M   'P 1'
#
loop_
_entity.id
_entity.type
_entity.pdbx_description
1 polymer ?
#
loop_
_entity_poly.entity_id
_entity_poly.type
_entity_poly.pdbx_seq_one_letter_code
_entity_poly.pdbx_strand_id
1 'polypeptide(L)'
;MKQHEIAALFTQMADLLEYRDENPFRIRAYRRAAQNLESFSGDLERLAAERRLRELSGIGADLAEKIEEYLQTGKMRAVESLKRRVPPGILELLEVPGLGPKTAKLLTKRLRVSTVGELEEAAKAHRIRGLPGFGAKKEENLLKGIGVLARGRERMHLGIAVPLANELLALLRRAPGVSRVSTAGSLRRMRETIGDLDLLAASTRPLKAMEALRKSSFCARVLASGRTKSSILTPDGLQIDLRVVPPESFGAALQYFTGSKEHNVRLRELAGRQGLKVNEYGVFRLKTGKRLAGREEADVYKALGLAWIPPELREDCGEIDAAKAGRLPSLVEAEDIRGDFHIHTRWSDGSDSLSRVAKAGTARGYQYLAICDHSPSLKVAHGMPVRRLREQMREIRALNARGGPLRLLMGAEVDILGDGSMDYPDAVLADLDFVVGSIHSGFGQGEAALTRRLIAAMRNPYVTLIAHPTGRLMGQREPYPVDLEAVFRAAKTTGTALELNAHPRRLDLNDASARRAREAGVMLALSTDTHSVDQLEQIAFGLAVARRAWLEPRHLLNCFTLNQLLAWVGRKRHK
;
A
#
# COMPACT_ATOMS: atom_id res chain seq x y z
N MET A 1 15.39 -3.49 -4.26
CA MET A 1 14.80 -4.51 -5.17
C MET A 1 15.26 -5.92 -4.83
N LYS A 2 16.55 -6.25 -4.94
CA LYS A 2 17.08 -7.62 -4.71
C LYS A 2 16.71 -8.27 -3.36
N GLN A 3 16.66 -7.51 -2.27
CA GLN A 3 16.27 -8.06 -0.95
C GLN A 3 14.85 -8.63 -0.92
N HIS A 4 13.88 -7.95 -1.56
CA HIS A 4 12.50 -8.41 -1.64
C HIS A 4 12.37 -9.62 -2.56
N GLU A 5 13.17 -9.67 -3.63
CA GLU A 5 13.26 -10.85 -4.50
C GLU A 5 13.78 -12.06 -3.73
N ILE A 6 14.85 -11.90 -2.93
CA ILE A 6 15.39 -12.99 -2.11
C ILE A 6 14.40 -13.41 -1.02
N ALA A 7 13.74 -12.46 -0.36
CA ALA A 7 12.71 -12.76 0.62
C ALA A 7 11.56 -13.57 0.02
N ALA A 8 11.08 -13.17 -1.17
CA ALA A 8 10.07 -13.92 -1.91
C ALA A 8 10.56 -15.34 -2.24
N LEU A 9 11.83 -15.51 -2.65
CA LEU A 9 12.42 -16.83 -2.88
C LEU A 9 12.48 -17.69 -1.62
N PHE A 10 12.83 -17.12 -0.46
CA PHE A 10 12.81 -17.84 0.81
C PHE A 10 11.40 -18.22 1.27
N THR A 11 10.41 -17.37 1.05
CA THR A 11 8.99 -17.71 1.26
C THR A 11 8.60 -18.89 0.37
N GLN A 12 8.92 -18.83 -0.93
CA GLN A 12 8.69 -19.94 -1.86
C GLN A 12 9.40 -21.23 -1.41
N MET A 13 10.65 -21.16 -0.93
CA MET A 13 11.35 -22.33 -0.39
C MET A 13 10.59 -22.94 0.79
N ALA A 14 10.16 -22.11 1.74
CA ALA A 14 9.42 -22.59 2.91
C ALA A 14 8.13 -23.30 2.51
N ASP A 15 7.39 -22.74 1.55
CA ASP A 15 6.12 -23.30 1.10
C ASP A 15 6.30 -24.60 0.31
N LEU A 16 7.33 -24.68 -0.53
CA LEU A 16 7.69 -25.92 -1.25
C LEU A 16 8.16 -27.02 -0.29
N LEU A 17 8.94 -26.67 0.73
CA LEU A 17 9.37 -27.62 1.77
C LEU A 17 8.17 -28.11 2.60
N GLU A 18 7.26 -27.22 2.98
CA GLU A 18 6.04 -27.59 3.70
C GLU A 18 5.13 -28.47 2.85
N TYR A 19 4.95 -28.16 1.57
CA TYR A 19 4.20 -29.00 0.62
C TYR A 19 4.79 -30.43 0.54
N ARG A 20 6.10 -30.55 0.69
CA ARG A 20 6.80 -31.85 0.68
C ARG A 20 6.84 -32.57 2.02
N ASP A 21 6.27 -32.01 3.09
CA ASP A 21 6.41 -32.49 4.48
C ASP A 21 7.88 -32.62 4.94
N GLU A 22 8.73 -31.69 4.50
CA GLU A 22 10.14 -31.62 4.90
C GLU A 22 10.28 -31.07 6.33
N ASN A 23 11.52 -30.99 6.83
CA ASN A 23 11.80 -30.66 8.24
C ASN A 23 11.17 -29.32 8.71
N PRO A 24 10.31 -29.33 9.75
CA PRO A 24 9.64 -28.13 10.27
C PRO A 24 10.57 -27.02 10.78
N PHE A 25 11.76 -27.36 11.29
CA PHE A 25 12.75 -26.37 11.72
C PHE A 25 13.33 -25.61 10.53
N ARG A 26 13.59 -26.29 9.40
CA ARG A 26 14.05 -25.66 8.17
C ARG A 26 12.99 -24.74 7.57
N ILE A 27 11.74 -25.18 7.55
CA ILE A 27 10.60 -24.36 7.07
C ILE A 27 10.52 -23.06 7.88
N ARG A 28 10.56 -23.16 9.22
CA ARG A 28 10.56 -21.98 10.10
C ARG A 28 11.76 -21.07 9.86
N ALA A 29 12.95 -21.64 9.63
CA ALA A 29 14.15 -20.86 9.36
C ALA A 29 14.01 -20.03 8.07
N TYR A 30 13.51 -20.61 6.97
CA TYR A 30 13.29 -19.86 5.72
C TYR A 30 12.21 -18.78 5.86
N ARG A 31 11.08 -19.08 6.53
CA ARG A 31 10.04 -18.05 6.77
C ARG A 31 10.58 -16.88 7.59
N ARG A 32 11.36 -17.18 8.62
CA ARG A 32 12.01 -16.15 9.44
C ARG A 32 13.00 -15.33 8.63
N ALA A 33 13.81 -15.97 7.80
CA ALA A 33 14.75 -15.29 6.93
C ALA A 33 14.04 -14.37 5.92
N ALA A 34 12.93 -14.83 5.34
CA ALA A 34 12.13 -14.02 4.43
C ALA A 34 11.57 -12.76 5.12
N GLN A 35 10.95 -12.90 6.29
CA GLN A 35 10.45 -11.76 7.08
C GLN A 35 11.55 -10.78 7.47
N ASN A 36 12.71 -11.29 7.89
CA ASN A 36 13.84 -10.46 8.26
C ASN A 36 14.44 -9.73 7.05
N LEU A 37 14.43 -10.34 5.86
CA LEU A 37 14.88 -9.68 4.62
C LEU A 37 13.84 -8.69 4.06
N GLU A 38 12.54 -8.96 4.21
CA GLU A 38 11.47 -8.00 3.85
C GLU A 38 11.54 -6.73 4.70
N SER A 39 11.90 -6.88 5.97
CA SER A 39 12.08 -5.78 6.93
C SER A 39 13.50 -5.21 6.94
N PHE A 40 14.41 -5.70 6.08
CA PHE A 40 15.80 -5.23 6.02
C PHE A 40 15.95 -3.99 5.13
N SER A 41 16.56 -2.94 5.70
CA SER A 41 16.78 -1.62 5.10
C SER A 41 18.26 -1.31 4.81
N GLY A 42 19.17 -2.27 5.02
CA GLY A 42 20.58 -2.06 4.72
C GLY A 42 20.92 -2.41 3.27
N ASP A 43 22.14 -2.07 2.87
CA ASP A 43 22.67 -2.52 1.58
C ASP A 43 23.09 -4.00 1.70
N LEU A 44 22.20 -4.88 1.24
CA LEU A 44 22.41 -6.32 1.26
C LEU A 44 23.63 -6.74 0.43
N GLU A 45 23.89 -6.03 -0.68
CA GLU A 45 25.02 -6.29 -1.56
C GLU A 45 26.33 -5.93 -0.89
N ARG A 46 26.35 -4.80 -0.18
CA ARG A 46 27.49 -4.40 0.65
C ARG A 46 27.75 -5.38 1.79
N LEU A 47 26.72 -5.83 2.52
CA LEU A 47 26.90 -6.82 3.58
C LEU A 47 27.43 -8.15 3.04
N ALA A 48 26.98 -8.56 1.84
CA ALA A 48 27.52 -9.73 1.17
C ALA A 48 28.99 -9.54 0.79
N ALA A 49 29.36 -8.40 0.20
CA ALA A 49 30.74 -8.08 -0.15
C ALA A 49 31.68 -8.06 1.07
N GLU A 50 31.19 -7.58 2.22
CA GLU A 50 31.93 -7.54 3.49
C GLU A 50 31.90 -8.89 4.25
N ARG A 51 31.23 -9.93 3.74
CA ARG A 51 30.99 -11.24 4.42
C ARG A 51 30.28 -11.13 5.77
N ARG A 52 29.40 -10.14 5.90
CA ARG A 52 28.69 -9.78 7.15
C ARG A 52 27.22 -10.17 7.15
N LEU A 53 26.74 -10.93 6.16
CA LEU A 53 25.35 -11.39 6.08
C LEU A 53 24.89 -12.16 7.32
N ARG A 54 25.81 -12.83 8.02
CA ARG A 54 25.52 -13.59 9.25
C ARG A 54 25.23 -12.69 10.47
N GLU A 55 25.46 -11.40 10.37
CA GLU A 55 25.05 -10.41 11.39
C GLU A 55 23.54 -10.16 11.32
N LEU A 56 22.88 -10.50 10.20
CA LEU A 56 21.44 -10.39 10.07
C LEU A 56 20.76 -11.45 10.94
N SER A 57 19.82 -11.00 11.77
CA SER A 57 18.99 -11.89 12.58
C SER A 57 18.38 -12.97 11.70
N GLY A 58 18.41 -14.22 12.16
CA GLY A 58 17.83 -15.36 11.44
C GLY A 58 18.59 -15.83 10.18
N ILE A 59 19.70 -15.21 9.80
CA ILE A 59 20.54 -15.62 8.66
C ILE A 59 21.77 -16.40 9.16
N GLY A 60 21.70 -17.73 9.08
CA GLY A 60 22.83 -18.61 9.33
C GLY A 60 23.72 -18.82 8.11
N ALA A 61 24.78 -19.63 8.24
CA ALA A 61 25.72 -19.91 7.15
C ALA A 61 25.05 -20.39 5.85
N ASP A 62 24.14 -21.37 5.96
CA ASP A 62 23.41 -21.93 4.80
C ASP A 62 22.54 -20.91 4.05
N LEU A 63 21.98 -19.93 4.78
CA LEU A 63 21.14 -18.88 4.21
C LEU A 63 22.00 -17.78 3.59
N ALA A 64 23.12 -17.42 4.23
CA ALA A 64 24.09 -16.46 3.70
C ALA A 64 24.65 -16.93 2.36
N GLU A 65 25.03 -18.21 2.23
CA GLU A 65 25.52 -18.77 0.97
C GLU A 65 24.48 -18.66 -0.16
N LYS A 66 23.19 -18.84 0.14
CA LYS A 66 22.11 -18.70 -0.86
C LYS A 66 21.87 -17.25 -1.26
N ILE A 67 22.00 -16.33 -0.31
CA ILE A 67 21.93 -14.89 -0.59
C ILE A 67 23.08 -14.51 -1.53
N GLU A 68 24.31 -14.90 -1.20
CA GLU A 68 25.50 -14.64 -2.02
C GLU A 68 25.36 -15.25 -3.43
N GLU A 69 24.87 -16.48 -3.53
CA GLU A 69 24.59 -17.13 -4.82
C GLU A 69 23.62 -16.30 -5.67
N TYR A 70 22.51 -15.83 -5.07
CA TYR A 70 21.53 -15.01 -5.78
C TYR A 70 22.11 -13.68 -6.22
N LEU A 71 22.87 -13.00 -5.35
CA LEU A 71 23.48 -11.71 -5.67
C LEU A 71 24.50 -11.82 -6.81
N GLN A 72 25.24 -12.94 -6.90
CA GLN A 72 26.23 -13.18 -7.96
C GLN A 72 25.60 -13.66 -9.28
N THR A 73 24.58 -14.52 -9.21
CA THR A 73 24.10 -15.28 -10.38
C THR A 73 22.68 -14.89 -10.83
N GLY A 74 21.96 -14.14 -10.00
CA GLY A 74 20.53 -13.88 -10.17
C GLY A 74 19.63 -15.10 -9.96
N LYS A 75 20.18 -16.22 -9.43
CA LYS A 75 19.47 -17.49 -9.27
C LYS A 75 19.82 -18.13 -7.93
N MET A 76 18.92 -18.96 -7.42
CA MET A 76 19.14 -19.75 -6.20
C MET A 76 18.91 -21.23 -6.51
N ARG A 77 19.99 -22.03 -6.57
CA ARG A 77 19.92 -23.44 -7.03
C ARG A 77 19.00 -24.28 -6.16
N ALA A 78 18.94 -24.00 -4.86
CA ALA A 78 18.08 -24.72 -3.94
C ALA A 78 16.59 -24.56 -4.28
N VAL A 79 16.16 -23.36 -4.68
CA VAL A 79 14.79 -23.08 -5.15
C VAL A 79 14.52 -23.84 -6.45
N GLU A 80 15.42 -23.73 -7.42
CA GLU A 80 15.27 -24.39 -8.73
C GLU A 80 15.22 -25.92 -8.61
N SER A 81 16.02 -26.50 -7.70
CA SER A 81 15.98 -27.92 -7.38
C SER A 81 14.64 -28.33 -6.76
N LEU A 82 14.10 -27.54 -5.83
CA LEU A 82 12.79 -27.80 -5.22
C LEU A 82 11.65 -27.68 -6.24
N LYS A 83 11.70 -26.68 -7.14
CA LYS A 83 10.72 -26.49 -8.22
C LYS A 83 10.63 -27.73 -9.13
N ARG A 84 11.77 -28.35 -9.48
CA ARG A 84 11.81 -29.58 -10.29
C ARG A 84 11.19 -30.79 -9.58
N ARG A 85 11.04 -30.74 -8.26
CA ARG A 85 10.53 -31.84 -7.42
C ARG A 85 9.05 -31.68 -7.06
N VAL A 86 8.37 -30.69 -7.62
CA VAL A 86 6.91 -30.48 -7.46
C VAL A 86 6.27 -30.29 -8.84
N PRO A 87 4.95 -30.52 -8.98
CA PRO A 87 4.26 -30.17 -10.22
C PRO A 87 4.42 -28.68 -10.57
N PRO A 88 4.58 -28.32 -11.86
CA PRO A 88 4.88 -26.94 -12.28
C PRO A 88 3.92 -25.87 -11.75
N GLY A 89 2.62 -26.17 -11.63
CA GLY A 89 1.61 -25.23 -11.16
C GLY A 89 1.44 -25.15 -9.63
N ILE A 90 2.23 -25.88 -8.83
CA ILE A 90 2.10 -25.82 -7.36
C ILE A 90 2.41 -24.42 -6.82
N LEU A 91 3.46 -23.76 -7.32
CA LEU A 91 3.77 -22.39 -6.87
C LEU A 91 2.61 -21.44 -7.14
N GLU A 92 1.99 -21.57 -8.31
CA GLU A 92 0.82 -20.79 -8.69
C GLU A 92 -0.38 -21.05 -7.76
N LEU A 93 -0.60 -22.31 -7.39
CA LEU A 93 -1.64 -22.70 -6.44
C LEU A 93 -1.39 -22.11 -5.05
N LEU A 94 -0.14 -22.05 -4.60
CA LEU A 94 0.21 -21.50 -3.28
C LEU A 94 0.03 -19.99 -3.19
N GLU A 95 -0.04 -19.30 -4.32
CA GLU A 95 -0.40 -17.88 -4.37
C GLU A 95 -1.91 -17.64 -4.16
N VAL A 96 -2.76 -18.66 -4.29
CA VAL A 96 -4.21 -18.54 -4.09
C VAL A 96 -4.51 -18.27 -2.61
N PRO A 97 -5.11 -17.13 -2.25
CA PRO A 97 -5.49 -16.86 -0.87
C PRO A 97 -6.34 -17.95 -0.24
N GLY A 98 -5.96 -18.35 0.97
CA GLY A 98 -6.62 -19.45 1.70
C GLY A 98 -6.15 -20.85 1.30
N LEU A 99 -5.23 -20.98 0.32
CA LEU A 99 -4.64 -22.24 -0.11
C LEU A 99 -3.20 -22.41 0.42
N GLY A 100 -3.05 -22.95 1.63
CA GLY A 100 -1.73 -23.25 2.19
C GLY A 100 -1.10 -24.56 1.66
N PRO A 101 0.21 -24.79 1.88
CA PRO A 101 0.96 -25.94 1.35
C PRO A 101 0.33 -27.32 1.63
N LYS A 102 -0.16 -27.55 2.84
CA LYS A 102 -0.82 -28.82 3.22
C LYS A 102 -2.13 -29.05 2.45
N THR A 103 -2.89 -27.98 2.24
CA THR A 103 -4.17 -28.01 1.51
C THR A 103 -3.89 -28.26 0.02
N ALA A 104 -2.91 -27.56 -0.57
CA ALA A 104 -2.46 -27.79 -1.94
C ALA A 104 -2.04 -29.25 -2.16
N LYS A 105 -1.22 -29.80 -1.25
CA LYS A 105 -0.81 -31.21 -1.28
C LYS A 105 -1.99 -32.18 -1.29
N LEU A 106 -2.98 -31.96 -0.42
CA LEU A 106 -4.14 -32.84 -0.37
C LEU A 106 -4.95 -32.79 -1.66
N LEU A 107 -5.14 -31.60 -2.23
CA LEU A 107 -5.85 -31.40 -3.51
C LEU A 107 -5.11 -32.08 -4.67
N THR A 108 -3.79 -31.96 -4.74
CA THR A 108 -2.99 -32.67 -5.73
C THR A 108 -3.05 -34.18 -5.54
N LYS A 109 -2.95 -34.67 -4.30
CA LYS A 109 -2.98 -36.12 -4.03
C LYS A 109 -4.35 -36.76 -4.27
N ARG A 110 -5.44 -36.08 -3.92
CA ARG A 110 -6.80 -36.65 -3.94
C ARG A 110 -7.58 -36.32 -5.21
N LEU A 111 -7.41 -35.13 -5.76
CA LEU A 111 -8.17 -34.63 -6.92
C LEU A 111 -7.30 -34.44 -8.17
N ARG A 112 -5.99 -34.70 -8.09
CA ARG A 112 -5.02 -34.48 -9.18
C ARG A 112 -5.00 -33.04 -9.69
N VAL A 113 -5.33 -32.09 -8.80
CA VAL A 113 -5.27 -30.66 -9.08
C VAL A 113 -3.83 -30.17 -8.98
N SER A 114 -3.33 -29.59 -10.06
CA SER A 114 -1.96 -29.13 -10.23
C SER A 114 -1.86 -27.70 -10.79
N THR A 115 -2.98 -27.13 -11.27
CA THR A 115 -3.07 -25.75 -11.77
C THR A 115 -4.26 -25.00 -11.15
N VAL A 116 -4.24 -23.66 -11.21
CA VAL A 116 -5.35 -22.81 -10.73
C VAL A 116 -6.65 -23.09 -11.48
N GLY A 117 -6.60 -23.32 -12.79
CA GLY A 117 -7.78 -23.68 -13.58
C GLY A 117 -8.37 -25.03 -13.15
N GLU A 118 -7.54 -26.05 -12.91
CA GLU A 118 -8.01 -27.34 -12.39
C GLU A 118 -8.64 -27.22 -11.00
N LEU A 119 -8.09 -26.34 -10.15
CA LEU A 119 -8.65 -26.04 -8.84
C LEU A 119 -10.04 -25.40 -8.96
N GLU A 120 -10.18 -24.44 -9.86
CA GLU A 120 -11.45 -23.75 -10.11
C GLU A 120 -12.53 -24.73 -10.60
N GLU A 121 -12.20 -25.58 -11.57
CA GLU A 121 -13.09 -26.62 -12.07
C GLU A 121 -13.46 -27.64 -11.00
N ALA A 122 -12.50 -28.06 -10.17
CA ALA A 122 -12.77 -28.95 -9.03
C ALA A 122 -13.70 -28.32 -8.00
N ALA A 123 -13.57 -27.02 -7.74
CA ALA A 123 -14.40 -26.28 -6.80
C ALA A 123 -15.83 -26.07 -7.35
N LYS A 124 -15.96 -25.64 -8.62
CA LYS A 124 -17.25 -25.46 -9.31
C LYS A 124 -18.03 -26.76 -9.44
N ALA A 125 -17.34 -27.87 -9.70
CA ALA A 125 -17.93 -29.21 -9.74
C ALA A 125 -18.16 -29.83 -8.35
N HIS A 126 -17.96 -29.08 -7.26
CA HIS A 126 -18.18 -29.54 -5.89
C HIS A 126 -17.38 -30.78 -5.49
N ARG A 127 -16.23 -31.03 -6.13
CA ARG A 127 -15.34 -32.15 -5.80
C ARG A 127 -14.50 -31.89 -4.56
N ILE A 128 -14.31 -30.62 -4.20
CA ILE A 128 -13.47 -30.20 -3.07
C ILE A 128 -14.16 -30.46 -1.73
N ARG A 129 -15.44 -30.11 -1.60
CA ARG A 129 -16.22 -30.32 -0.36
C ARG A 129 -16.30 -31.78 0.12
N GLY A 130 -15.99 -32.76 -0.73
CA GLY A 130 -15.95 -34.17 -0.36
C GLY A 130 -14.66 -34.61 0.36
N LEU A 131 -13.66 -33.73 0.48
CA LEU A 131 -12.38 -34.07 1.13
C LEU A 131 -12.43 -33.90 2.65
N PRO A 132 -11.70 -34.72 3.42
CA PRO A 132 -11.59 -34.56 4.87
C PRO A 132 -11.06 -33.16 5.26
N GLY A 133 -11.83 -32.44 6.07
CA GLY A 133 -11.51 -31.06 6.47
C GLY A 133 -11.85 -29.99 5.42
N PHE A 134 -12.64 -30.35 4.41
CA PHE A 134 -13.20 -29.45 3.40
C PHE A 134 -14.72 -29.54 3.47
N GLY A 135 -15.37 -28.38 3.45
CA GLY A 135 -16.82 -28.27 3.37
C GLY A 135 -17.17 -27.09 2.47
N ALA A 136 -18.48 -26.84 2.27
CA ALA A 136 -18.96 -25.79 1.38
C ALA A 136 -18.29 -24.42 1.62
N LYS A 137 -18.11 -24.03 2.89
CA LYS A 137 -17.44 -22.77 3.25
C LYS A 137 -15.97 -22.70 2.80
N LYS A 138 -15.24 -23.81 2.86
CA LYS A 138 -13.83 -23.85 2.44
C LYS A 138 -13.71 -23.80 0.92
N GLU A 139 -14.62 -24.46 0.21
CA GLU A 139 -14.71 -24.41 -1.25
C GLU A 139 -15.06 -22.99 -1.75
N GLU A 140 -16.04 -22.34 -1.12
CA GLU A 140 -16.40 -20.96 -1.41
C GLU A 140 -15.21 -20.01 -1.19
N ASN A 141 -14.46 -20.19 -0.09
CA ASN A 141 -13.27 -19.38 0.18
C ASN A 141 -12.16 -19.59 -0.86
N LEU A 142 -11.98 -20.82 -1.37
CA LEU A 142 -11.00 -21.10 -2.43
C LEU A 142 -11.40 -20.43 -3.75
N LEU A 143 -12.67 -20.51 -4.15
CA LEU A 143 -13.19 -19.80 -5.32
C LEU A 143 -13.00 -18.28 -5.20
N LYS A 144 -13.29 -17.72 -4.02
CA LYS A 144 -13.02 -16.31 -3.73
C LYS A 144 -11.53 -15.99 -3.87
N GLY A 145 -10.65 -16.82 -3.31
CA GLY A 145 -9.20 -16.67 -3.42
C GLY A 145 -8.70 -16.67 -4.87
N ILE A 146 -9.21 -17.57 -5.72
CA ILE A 146 -8.87 -17.60 -7.16
C ILE A 146 -9.21 -16.26 -7.83
N GLY A 147 -10.40 -15.72 -7.54
CA GLY A 147 -10.81 -14.41 -8.04
C GLY A 147 -9.93 -13.26 -7.54
N VAL A 148 -9.44 -13.32 -6.30
CA VAL A 148 -8.50 -12.34 -5.74
C VAL A 148 -7.16 -12.39 -6.45
N LEU A 149 -6.61 -13.59 -6.67
CA LEU A 149 -5.33 -13.79 -7.36
C LEU A 149 -5.41 -13.26 -8.81
N ALA A 150 -6.48 -13.59 -9.53
CA ALA A 150 -6.69 -13.10 -10.90
C ALA A 150 -6.69 -11.56 -10.95
N ARG A 151 -7.48 -10.90 -10.10
CA ARG A 151 -7.50 -9.42 -10.01
C ARG A 151 -6.16 -8.82 -9.60
N GLY A 152 -5.42 -9.50 -8.71
CA GLY A 152 -4.09 -9.10 -8.28
C GLY A 152 -3.03 -9.18 -9.37
N ARG A 153 -3.23 -10.01 -10.40
CA ARG A 153 -2.36 -10.10 -11.58
C ARG A 153 -2.73 -9.12 -12.69
N GLU A 154 -3.99 -8.68 -12.74
CA GLU A 154 -4.44 -7.68 -13.71
C GLU A 154 -4.06 -6.24 -13.34
N ARG A 155 -3.75 -5.97 -12.07
CA ARG A 155 -3.52 -4.61 -11.57
C ARG A 155 -2.30 -4.50 -10.67
N MET A 156 -1.53 -3.44 -10.85
CA MET A 156 -0.39 -3.07 -10.00
C MET A 156 -0.86 -2.21 -8.81
N HIS A 157 -0.38 -2.49 -7.60
CA HIS A 157 -0.53 -1.54 -6.49
C HIS A 157 0.51 -0.41 -6.57
N LEU A 158 0.27 0.69 -5.86
CA LEU A 158 1.13 1.89 -5.89
C LEU A 158 2.61 1.60 -5.55
N GLY A 159 2.87 0.69 -4.60
CA GLY A 159 4.23 0.28 -4.24
C GLY A 159 5.07 -0.35 -5.36
N ILE A 160 4.43 -0.83 -6.45
CA ILE A 160 5.13 -1.29 -7.67
C ILE A 160 5.09 -0.19 -8.73
N ALA A 161 3.92 0.41 -8.93
CA ALA A 161 3.68 1.36 -10.01
C ALA A 161 4.53 2.64 -9.89
N VAL A 162 4.67 3.20 -8.68
CA VAL A 162 5.39 4.46 -8.45
C VAL A 162 6.90 4.31 -8.69
N PRO A 163 7.62 3.34 -8.10
CA PRO A 163 9.04 3.15 -8.38
C PRO A 163 9.32 2.87 -9.85
N LEU A 164 8.55 1.97 -10.48
CA LEU A 164 8.70 1.64 -11.90
C LEU A 164 8.49 2.87 -12.79
N ALA A 165 7.46 3.67 -12.52
CA ALA A 165 7.22 4.90 -13.25
C ALA A 165 8.37 5.90 -13.08
N ASN A 166 8.92 6.04 -11.87
CA ASN A 166 10.05 6.96 -11.63
C ASN A 166 11.28 6.58 -12.45
N GLU A 167 11.61 5.30 -12.55
CA GLU A 167 12.71 4.80 -13.39
C GLU A 167 12.46 5.06 -14.88
N LEU A 168 11.24 4.78 -15.36
CA LEU A 168 10.84 5.03 -16.75
C LEU A 168 10.85 6.52 -17.10
N LEU A 169 10.38 7.39 -16.19
CA LEU A 169 10.45 8.84 -16.37
C LEU A 169 11.90 9.32 -16.41
N ALA A 170 12.78 8.78 -15.56
CA ALA A 170 14.21 9.11 -15.59
C ALA A 170 14.86 8.69 -16.92
N LEU A 171 14.50 7.52 -17.46
CA LEU A 171 14.92 7.06 -18.77
C LEU A 171 14.46 7.99 -19.89
N LEU A 172 13.17 8.37 -19.89
CA LEU A 172 12.60 9.22 -20.93
C LEU A 172 13.16 10.64 -20.90
N ARG A 173 13.48 11.20 -19.72
CA ARG A 173 14.14 12.51 -19.58
C ARG A 173 15.48 12.59 -20.31
N ARG A 174 16.19 11.47 -20.44
CA ARG A 174 17.50 11.40 -21.12
C ARG A 174 17.38 11.27 -22.64
N ALA A 175 16.17 11.03 -23.17
CA ALA A 175 15.98 10.85 -24.60
C ALA A 175 16.12 12.20 -25.36
N PRO A 176 16.87 12.25 -26.48
CA PRO A 176 17.09 13.50 -27.21
C PRO A 176 15.80 14.19 -27.66
N GLY A 177 15.70 15.49 -27.39
CA GLY A 177 14.56 16.32 -27.76
C GLY A 177 13.35 16.21 -26.84
N VAL A 178 13.42 15.41 -25.76
CA VAL A 178 12.42 15.43 -24.69
C VAL A 178 12.65 16.64 -23.79
N SER A 179 11.58 17.39 -23.49
CA SER A 179 11.63 18.60 -22.66
C SER A 179 10.91 18.43 -21.32
N ARG A 180 9.84 17.63 -21.29
CA ARG A 180 9.06 17.32 -20.07
C ARG A 180 8.58 15.88 -20.14
N VAL A 181 8.45 15.26 -18.97
CA VAL A 181 7.81 13.95 -18.81
C VAL A 181 6.90 13.98 -17.58
N SER A 182 5.86 13.16 -17.59
CA SER A 182 5.01 12.93 -16.43
C SER A 182 4.36 11.56 -16.54
N THR A 183 3.97 10.99 -15.40
CA THR A 183 2.94 9.95 -15.40
C THR A 183 1.60 10.56 -15.82
N ALA A 184 0.70 9.73 -16.29
CA ALA A 184 -0.69 10.08 -16.53
C ALA A 184 -1.59 8.99 -15.96
N GLY A 185 -2.81 8.85 -16.48
CA GLY A 185 -3.74 7.80 -16.13
C GLY A 185 -4.08 7.75 -14.64
N SER A 186 -4.46 6.55 -14.19
CA SER A 186 -4.82 6.30 -12.80
C SER A 186 -3.66 6.47 -11.82
N LEU A 187 -2.40 6.31 -12.29
CA LEU A 187 -1.23 6.49 -11.43
C LEU A 187 -1.06 7.95 -11.04
N ARG A 188 -1.21 8.89 -11.98
CA ARG A 188 -1.13 10.32 -11.65
C ARG A 188 -2.28 10.78 -10.73
N ARG A 189 -3.43 10.10 -10.76
CA ARG A 189 -4.52 10.31 -9.80
C ARG A 189 -4.33 9.56 -8.49
N MET A 190 -3.26 8.78 -8.35
CA MET A 190 -2.91 7.96 -7.18
C MET A 190 -4.00 6.94 -6.80
N ARG A 191 -4.66 6.33 -7.80
CA ARG A 191 -5.57 5.20 -7.53
C ARG A 191 -4.82 4.07 -6.83
N GLU A 192 -5.47 3.41 -5.87
CA GLU A 192 -4.88 2.33 -5.06
C GLU A 192 -4.33 1.17 -5.92
N THR A 193 -4.97 0.90 -7.06
CA THR A 193 -4.53 -0.08 -8.06
C THR A 193 -4.57 0.50 -9.46
N ILE A 194 -3.61 0.12 -10.28
CA ILE A 194 -3.29 0.66 -11.60
C ILE A 194 -3.38 -0.48 -12.62
N GLY A 195 -4.03 -0.25 -13.78
CA GLY A 195 -4.09 -1.27 -14.84
C GLY A 195 -2.79 -1.31 -15.63
N ASP A 196 -2.63 -0.35 -16.53
CA ASP A 196 -1.40 -0.06 -17.27
C ASP A 196 -0.73 1.22 -16.75
N LEU A 197 0.56 1.38 -17.07
CA LEU A 197 1.31 2.60 -16.78
C LEU A 197 1.26 3.56 -17.97
N ASP A 198 0.51 4.65 -17.82
CA ASP A 198 0.50 5.75 -18.77
C ASP A 198 1.64 6.74 -18.51
N LEU A 199 2.48 6.95 -19.51
CA LEU A 199 3.56 7.92 -19.52
C LEU A 199 3.30 8.96 -20.62
N LEU A 200 3.60 10.23 -20.30
CA LEU A 200 3.49 11.35 -21.23
C LEU A 200 4.83 12.06 -21.35
N ALA A 201 5.23 12.39 -22.57
CA ALA A 201 6.39 13.23 -22.83
C ALA A 201 6.09 14.36 -23.82
N ALA A 202 6.68 15.54 -23.56
CA ALA A 202 6.77 16.62 -24.52
C ALA A 202 8.07 16.51 -25.30
N SER A 203 8.01 16.39 -26.63
CA SER A 203 9.22 16.27 -27.44
C SER A 203 9.11 16.87 -28.83
N THR A 204 10.21 17.45 -29.31
CA THR A 204 10.39 17.83 -30.73
C THR A 204 10.90 16.66 -31.58
N ARG A 205 11.36 15.57 -30.96
CA ARG A 205 11.90 14.37 -31.61
C ARG A 205 11.19 13.11 -31.09
N PRO A 206 9.87 12.95 -31.33
CA PRO A 206 9.07 11.92 -30.67
C PRO A 206 9.57 10.50 -30.90
N LEU A 207 10.13 10.20 -32.08
CA LEU A 207 10.70 8.87 -32.38
C LEU A 207 11.86 8.49 -31.45
N LYS A 208 12.63 9.47 -30.92
CA LYS A 208 13.74 9.21 -30.00
C LYS A 208 13.26 8.83 -28.60
N ALA A 209 12.18 9.45 -28.11
CA ALA A 209 11.53 9.02 -26.87
C ALA A 209 10.97 7.58 -27.00
N MET A 210 10.30 7.28 -28.11
CA MET A 210 9.78 5.93 -28.36
C MET A 210 10.88 4.89 -28.49
N GLU A 211 11.98 5.23 -29.17
CA GLU A 211 13.16 4.37 -29.30
C GLU A 211 13.79 4.06 -27.94
N ALA A 212 13.91 5.07 -27.06
CA ALA A 212 14.44 4.90 -25.72
C ALA A 212 13.62 3.87 -24.91
N LEU A 213 12.28 3.94 -24.97
CA LEU A 213 11.42 2.98 -24.29
C LEU A 213 11.58 1.56 -24.87
N ARG A 214 11.52 1.40 -26.20
CA ARG A 214 11.59 0.07 -26.85
C ARG A 214 12.94 -0.63 -26.68
N LYS A 215 14.03 0.14 -26.57
CA LYS A 215 15.39 -0.40 -26.38
C LYS A 215 15.79 -0.55 -24.90
N SER A 216 14.90 -0.19 -23.98
CA SER A 216 15.18 -0.32 -22.54
C SER A 216 15.08 -1.78 -22.07
N SER A 217 15.73 -2.07 -20.94
CA SER A 217 15.58 -3.36 -20.25
C SER A 217 14.15 -3.64 -19.77
N PHE A 218 13.31 -2.61 -19.68
CA PHE A 218 11.90 -2.76 -19.34
C PHE A 218 11.05 -3.30 -20.50
N CYS A 219 11.57 -3.34 -21.72
CA CYS A 219 10.82 -3.82 -22.89
C CYS A 219 11.13 -5.29 -23.18
N ALA A 220 10.25 -6.20 -22.75
CA ALA A 220 10.30 -7.59 -23.17
C ALA A 220 9.64 -7.79 -24.54
N ARG A 221 8.50 -7.11 -24.77
CA ARG A 221 7.75 -7.21 -26.03
C ARG A 221 7.14 -5.87 -26.41
N VAL A 222 7.26 -5.48 -27.68
CA VAL A 222 6.54 -4.32 -28.21
C VAL A 222 5.14 -4.78 -28.64
N LEU A 223 4.09 -4.17 -28.05
CA LEU A 223 2.70 -4.46 -28.41
C LEU A 223 2.25 -3.60 -29.59
N ALA A 224 2.60 -2.32 -29.56
CA ALA A 224 2.32 -1.37 -30.63
C ALA A 224 3.37 -0.26 -30.63
N SER A 225 3.70 0.29 -31.80
CA SER A 225 4.63 1.41 -31.90
C SER A 225 4.33 2.25 -33.15
N GLY A 226 4.22 3.56 -32.97
CA GLY A 226 3.99 4.54 -34.03
C GLY A 226 4.74 5.85 -33.78
N ARG A 227 4.34 6.91 -34.49
CA ARG A 227 5.02 8.23 -34.41
C ARG A 227 4.81 8.95 -33.08
N THR A 228 3.66 8.77 -32.44
CA THR A 228 3.24 9.51 -31.23
C THR A 228 2.73 8.61 -30.10
N LYS A 229 2.66 7.28 -30.32
CA LYS A 229 2.36 6.28 -29.29
C LYS A 229 3.34 5.10 -29.38
N SER A 230 3.75 4.55 -28.24
CA SER A 230 4.24 3.16 -28.13
C SER A 230 3.61 2.47 -26.93
N SER A 231 3.40 1.16 -27.04
CA SER A 231 2.93 0.29 -25.97
C SER A 231 3.87 -0.91 -25.90
N ILE A 232 4.40 -1.19 -24.71
CA ILE A 232 5.29 -2.32 -24.45
C ILE A 232 4.76 -3.18 -23.31
N LEU A 233 5.26 -4.41 -23.24
CA LEU A 233 5.09 -5.31 -22.12
C LEU A 233 6.45 -5.50 -21.43
N THR A 234 6.46 -5.41 -20.10
CA THR A 234 7.63 -5.73 -19.29
C THR A 234 7.87 -7.24 -19.19
N PRO A 235 9.06 -7.68 -18.74
CA PRO A 235 9.30 -9.10 -18.44
C PRO A 235 8.27 -9.69 -17.46
N ASP A 236 7.78 -8.86 -16.53
CA ASP A 236 6.77 -9.25 -15.53
C ASP A 236 5.32 -9.15 -16.04
N GLY A 237 5.13 -8.92 -17.35
CA GLY A 237 3.81 -8.88 -17.96
C GLY A 237 3.04 -7.57 -17.74
N LEU A 238 3.70 -6.50 -17.27
CA LEU A 238 3.07 -5.21 -17.05
C LEU A 238 3.05 -4.39 -18.34
N GLN A 239 1.91 -3.77 -18.65
CA GLN A 239 1.80 -2.91 -19.82
C GLN A 239 2.22 -1.47 -19.50
N ILE A 240 3.04 -0.89 -20.37
CA ILE A 240 3.45 0.51 -20.33
C ILE A 240 3.08 1.19 -21.65
N ASP A 241 2.31 2.26 -21.55
CA ASP A 241 1.87 3.09 -22.67
C ASP A 241 2.59 4.45 -22.62
N LEU A 242 3.27 4.83 -23.71
CA LEU A 242 3.90 6.13 -23.88
C LEU A 242 3.18 6.94 -24.94
N ARG A 243 2.77 8.17 -24.57
CA ARG A 243 2.28 9.21 -25.48
C ARG A 243 3.31 10.32 -25.58
N VAL A 244 3.56 10.80 -26.80
CA VAL A 244 4.43 11.95 -27.04
C VAL A 244 3.69 13.03 -27.80
N VAL A 245 3.73 14.25 -27.28
CA VAL A 245 3.06 15.44 -27.84
C VAL A 245 4.06 16.59 -28.05
N PRO A 246 3.72 17.57 -28.90
CA PRO A 246 4.49 18.81 -28.99
C PRO A 246 4.53 19.56 -27.64
N PRO A 247 5.61 20.29 -27.31
CA PRO A 247 5.74 21.01 -26.03
C PRO A 247 4.58 21.96 -25.71
N GLU A 248 4.02 22.61 -26.73
CA GLU A 248 2.90 23.54 -26.61
C GLU A 248 1.53 22.87 -26.35
N SER A 249 1.47 21.54 -26.41
CA SER A 249 0.28 20.73 -26.11
C SER A 249 0.39 19.96 -24.79
N PHE A 250 1.52 20.06 -24.08
CA PHE A 250 1.81 19.19 -22.94
C PHE A 250 0.78 19.33 -21.81
N GLY A 251 0.33 20.55 -21.50
CA GLY A 251 -0.69 20.80 -20.48
C GLY A 251 -2.04 20.17 -20.82
N ALA A 252 -2.49 20.29 -22.07
CA ALA A 252 -3.74 19.66 -22.53
C ALA A 252 -3.64 18.14 -22.58
N ALA A 253 -2.53 17.60 -23.05
CA ALA A 253 -2.28 16.17 -23.04
C ALA A 253 -2.23 15.63 -21.61
N LEU A 254 -1.63 16.37 -20.68
CA LEU A 254 -1.56 15.99 -19.27
C LEU A 254 -2.97 15.93 -18.66
N GLN A 255 -3.81 16.94 -18.92
CA GLN A 255 -5.23 16.94 -18.52
C GLN A 255 -5.94 15.71 -19.11
N TYR A 256 -5.86 15.53 -20.43
CA TYR A 256 -6.57 14.51 -21.18
C TYR A 256 -6.19 13.08 -20.75
N PHE A 257 -4.89 12.77 -20.73
CA PHE A 257 -4.42 11.41 -20.41
C PHE A 257 -4.41 11.13 -18.90
N THR A 258 -4.43 12.15 -18.03
CA THR A 258 -4.65 11.91 -16.59
C THR A 258 -6.07 11.46 -16.31
N GLY A 259 -7.05 11.99 -17.05
CA GLY A 259 -8.46 11.70 -16.83
C GLY A 259 -8.94 12.11 -15.44
N SER A 260 -9.89 11.39 -14.83
CA SER A 260 -10.59 10.20 -15.34
C SER A 260 -11.37 10.45 -16.65
N LYS A 261 -11.88 9.37 -17.27
CA LYS A 261 -12.74 9.48 -18.45
C LYS A 261 -13.96 10.35 -18.15
N GLU A 262 -14.57 10.16 -16.99
CA GLU A 262 -15.75 10.84 -16.49
C GLU A 262 -15.45 12.33 -16.31
N HIS A 263 -14.35 12.66 -15.64
CA HIS A 263 -13.85 14.04 -15.54
C HIS A 263 -13.66 14.71 -16.91
N ASN A 264 -13.06 14.01 -17.87
CA ASN A 264 -12.87 14.51 -19.24
C ASN A 264 -14.19 14.73 -19.99
N VAL A 265 -15.20 13.88 -19.77
CA VAL A 265 -16.54 14.06 -20.37
C VAL A 265 -17.14 15.37 -19.88
N ARG A 266 -17.14 15.60 -18.56
CA ARG A 266 -17.69 16.82 -17.95
C ARG A 266 -16.97 18.09 -18.39
N LEU A 267 -15.65 18.07 -18.50
CA LEU A 267 -14.89 19.21 -19.03
C LEU A 267 -15.22 19.51 -20.49
N ARG A 268 -15.41 18.48 -21.33
CA ARG A 268 -15.81 18.66 -22.73
C ARG A 268 -17.24 19.18 -22.87
N GLU A 269 -18.17 18.72 -22.03
CA GLU A 269 -19.53 19.26 -21.96
C GLU A 269 -19.53 20.75 -21.60
N LEU A 270 -18.75 21.12 -20.57
CA LEU A 270 -18.58 22.52 -20.15
C LEU A 270 -18.00 23.37 -21.29
N ALA A 271 -16.93 22.88 -21.93
CA ALA A 271 -16.31 23.56 -23.06
C ALA A 271 -17.29 23.77 -24.22
N GLY A 272 -18.08 22.74 -24.57
CA GLY A 272 -19.08 22.81 -25.63
C GLY A 272 -20.12 23.91 -25.39
N ARG A 273 -20.62 24.03 -24.15
CA ARG A 273 -21.54 25.11 -23.76
C ARG A 273 -20.94 26.52 -23.88
N GLN A 274 -19.62 26.63 -23.84
CA GLN A 274 -18.88 27.88 -24.00
C GLN A 274 -18.41 28.12 -25.45
N GLY A 275 -18.80 27.27 -26.41
CA GLY A 275 -18.33 27.35 -27.79
C GLY A 275 -16.86 26.97 -27.97
N LEU A 276 -16.32 26.14 -27.06
CA LEU A 276 -14.94 25.67 -27.03
C LEU A 276 -14.86 24.16 -27.28
N LYS A 277 -13.70 23.71 -27.74
CA LYS A 277 -13.32 22.29 -27.88
C LYS A 277 -12.07 22.03 -27.06
N VAL A 278 -12.09 20.99 -26.23
CA VAL A 278 -10.92 20.51 -25.46
C VAL A 278 -10.53 19.15 -26.00
N ASN A 279 -9.25 18.94 -26.30
CA ASN A 279 -8.68 17.66 -26.69
C ASN A 279 -7.23 17.56 -26.19
N GLU A 280 -6.52 16.49 -26.56
CA GLU A 280 -5.14 16.22 -26.15
C GLU A 280 -4.10 17.25 -26.66
N TYR A 281 -4.49 18.16 -27.55
CA TYR A 281 -3.62 19.17 -28.16
C TYR A 281 -3.87 20.60 -27.67
N GLY A 282 -4.98 20.86 -26.98
CA GLY A 282 -5.31 22.20 -26.49
C GLY A 282 -6.80 22.46 -26.27
N VAL A 283 -7.07 23.73 -25.95
CA VAL A 283 -8.42 24.31 -25.95
C VAL A 283 -8.55 25.21 -27.16
N PHE A 284 -9.61 25.02 -27.95
CA PHE A 284 -9.83 25.71 -29.22
C PHE A 284 -11.20 26.38 -29.26
N ARG A 285 -11.28 27.53 -29.90
CA ARG A 285 -12.57 28.17 -30.18
C ARG A 285 -13.22 27.51 -31.39
N LEU A 286 -14.43 26.95 -31.24
CA LEU A 286 -15.10 26.18 -32.30
C LEU A 286 -15.28 26.98 -33.59
N LYS A 287 -15.66 28.26 -33.48
CA LYS A 287 -15.94 29.12 -34.64
C LYS A 287 -14.71 29.42 -35.50
N THR A 288 -13.51 29.47 -34.91
CA THR A 288 -12.31 29.99 -35.59
C THR A 288 -11.16 28.98 -35.67
N GLY A 289 -11.23 27.88 -34.93
CA GLY A 289 -10.12 26.94 -34.78
C GLY A 289 -8.91 27.50 -34.02
N LYS A 290 -8.99 28.73 -33.49
CA LYS A 290 -7.88 29.36 -32.75
C LYS A 290 -7.65 28.63 -31.43
N ARG A 291 -6.40 28.21 -31.19
CA ARG A 291 -5.96 27.67 -29.89
C ARG A 291 -5.91 28.78 -28.85
N LEU A 292 -6.48 28.52 -27.68
CA LEU A 292 -6.55 29.44 -26.54
C LEU A 292 -5.63 29.00 -25.39
N ALA A 293 -5.43 27.70 -25.22
CA ALA A 293 -4.69 27.10 -24.11
C ALA A 293 -4.16 25.72 -24.51
N GLY A 294 -3.26 25.15 -23.70
CA GLY A 294 -2.74 23.78 -23.87
C GLY A 294 -1.28 23.59 -23.46
N ARG A 295 -0.54 24.66 -23.15
CA ARG A 295 0.88 24.56 -22.79
C ARG A 295 1.05 24.08 -21.36
N GLU A 296 0.28 24.65 -20.44
CA GLU A 296 0.26 24.29 -19.03
C GLU A 296 -1.10 23.74 -18.62
N GLU A 297 -1.13 22.74 -17.74
CA GLU A 297 -2.40 22.12 -17.36
C GLU A 297 -3.37 23.13 -16.72
N ALA A 298 -2.84 24.09 -15.95
CA ALA A 298 -3.64 25.17 -15.35
C ALA A 298 -4.26 26.13 -16.39
N ASP A 299 -3.62 26.34 -17.55
CA ASP A 299 -4.17 27.21 -18.60
C ASP A 299 -5.42 26.60 -19.25
N VAL A 300 -5.50 25.26 -19.31
CA VAL A 300 -6.66 24.50 -19.80
C VAL A 300 -7.87 24.75 -18.90
N TYR A 301 -7.73 24.57 -17.59
CA TYR A 301 -8.82 24.85 -16.63
C TYR A 301 -9.21 26.33 -16.65
N LYS A 302 -8.24 27.24 -16.68
CA LYS A 302 -8.49 28.69 -16.75
C LYS A 302 -9.29 29.07 -17.99
N ALA A 303 -9.00 28.48 -19.15
CA ALA A 303 -9.75 28.72 -20.39
C ALA A 303 -11.23 28.27 -20.31
N LEU A 304 -11.55 27.36 -19.38
CA LEU A 304 -12.92 26.90 -19.09
C LEU A 304 -13.58 27.65 -17.93
N GLY A 305 -12.90 28.63 -17.34
CA GLY A 305 -13.38 29.38 -16.17
C GLY A 305 -13.32 28.56 -14.87
N LEU A 306 -12.38 27.61 -14.76
CA LEU A 306 -12.19 26.78 -13.58
C LEU A 306 -10.82 27.05 -12.93
N ALA A 307 -10.77 26.89 -11.61
CA ALA A 307 -9.50 26.70 -10.91
C ALA A 307 -8.83 25.38 -11.37
N TRP A 308 -7.51 25.29 -11.30
CA TRP A 308 -6.82 24.02 -11.57
C TRP A 308 -7.23 22.97 -10.54
N ILE A 309 -7.65 21.81 -11.03
CA ILE A 309 -8.14 20.71 -10.20
C ILE A 309 -6.99 19.69 -10.00
N PRO A 310 -6.56 19.42 -8.76
CA PRO A 310 -5.55 18.40 -8.47
C PRO A 310 -5.93 17.04 -9.06
N PRO A 311 -4.99 16.29 -9.68
CA PRO A 311 -5.26 14.98 -10.29
C PRO A 311 -6.03 13.99 -9.41
N GLU A 312 -5.74 14.00 -8.11
CA GLU A 312 -6.34 13.13 -7.10
C GLU A 312 -7.85 13.30 -6.98
N LEU A 313 -8.39 14.48 -7.34
CA LEU A 313 -9.82 14.77 -7.26
C LEU A 313 -10.59 14.41 -8.54
N ARG A 314 -9.92 14.08 -9.64
CA ARG A 314 -10.52 13.98 -10.99
C ARG A 314 -11.25 12.67 -11.22
N GLU A 315 -12.29 12.41 -10.44
CA GLU A 315 -13.10 11.18 -10.47
C GLU A 315 -14.60 11.48 -10.69
N ASP A 316 -14.97 12.69 -11.13
CA ASP A 316 -16.36 13.14 -11.29
C ASP A 316 -17.22 12.92 -10.03
N CYS A 317 -16.67 13.31 -8.89
CA CYS A 317 -17.28 13.17 -7.58
C CYS A 317 -17.51 14.56 -6.93
N GLY A 318 -17.83 15.55 -7.77
CA GLY A 318 -18.17 16.93 -7.39
C GLY A 318 -17.04 17.96 -7.52
N GLU A 319 -15.85 17.57 -7.97
CA GLU A 319 -14.66 18.44 -8.08
C GLU A 319 -14.85 19.58 -9.08
N ILE A 320 -15.59 19.35 -10.18
CA ILE A 320 -15.85 20.38 -11.20
C ILE A 320 -16.81 21.43 -10.66
N ASP A 321 -17.87 21.03 -9.97
CA ASP A 321 -18.80 21.96 -9.34
C ASP A 321 -18.14 22.72 -8.19
N ALA A 322 -17.23 22.07 -7.46
CA ALA A 322 -16.42 22.73 -6.45
C ALA A 322 -15.46 23.75 -7.06
N ALA A 323 -14.79 23.41 -8.16
CA ALA A 323 -13.89 24.33 -8.87
C ALA A 323 -14.64 25.54 -9.44
N LYS A 324 -15.82 25.33 -10.02
CA LYS A 324 -16.66 26.40 -10.57
C LYS A 324 -17.15 27.37 -9.49
N ALA A 325 -17.48 26.85 -8.31
CA ALA A 325 -17.94 27.64 -7.18
C ALA A 325 -16.80 28.17 -6.30
N GLY A 326 -15.53 28.00 -6.69
CA GLY A 326 -14.38 28.47 -5.90
C GLY A 326 -14.25 27.81 -4.53
N ARG A 327 -14.75 26.58 -4.37
CA ARG A 327 -14.85 25.84 -3.09
C ARG A 327 -14.10 24.51 -3.09
N LEU A 328 -13.06 24.39 -3.92
CA LEU A 328 -12.15 23.23 -3.84
C LEU A 328 -11.53 23.18 -2.43
N PRO A 329 -11.37 21.98 -1.85
CA PRO A 329 -10.74 21.84 -0.54
C PRO A 329 -9.26 22.24 -0.61
N SER A 330 -8.76 22.84 0.48
CA SER A 330 -7.31 23.00 0.69
C SER A 330 -6.73 21.66 1.14
N LEU A 331 -6.41 20.81 0.17
CA LEU A 331 -5.93 19.45 0.43
C LEU A 331 -4.70 19.45 1.34
N VAL A 332 -4.60 18.41 2.16
CA VAL A 332 -3.40 18.16 2.97
C VAL A 332 -2.18 17.97 2.06
N GLU A 333 -1.06 18.54 2.47
CA GLU A 333 0.25 18.42 1.82
C GLU A 333 1.25 17.70 2.74
N ALA A 334 2.40 17.32 2.19
CA ALA A 334 3.41 16.56 2.95
C ALA A 334 3.97 17.36 4.13
N GLU A 335 4.07 18.68 3.98
CA GLU A 335 4.60 19.62 4.97
C GLU A 335 3.65 19.80 6.16
N ASP A 336 2.37 19.45 6.00
CA ASP A 336 1.40 19.46 7.09
C ASP A 336 1.61 18.29 8.07
N ILE A 337 2.32 17.25 7.66
CA ILE A 337 2.49 16.01 8.43
C ILE A 337 3.61 16.17 9.47
N ARG A 338 3.23 16.12 10.75
CA ARG A 338 4.14 16.33 11.89
C ARG A 338 4.55 15.04 12.58
N GLY A 339 4.03 13.88 12.17
CA GLY A 339 4.38 12.60 12.78
C GLY A 339 3.65 11.41 12.19
N ASP A 340 3.98 10.22 12.71
CA ASP A 340 3.39 8.92 12.35
C ASP A 340 2.87 8.21 13.61
N PHE A 341 1.77 7.48 13.48
CA PHE A 341 1.04 6.88 14.59
C PHE A 341 1.12 5.36 14.67
N HIS A 342 1.86 4.68 13.79
CA HIS A 342 1.94 3.21 13.80
C HIS A 342 3.33 2.73 13.35
N ILE A 343 4.24 2.58 14.32
CA ILE A 343 5.63 2.16 14.08
C ILE A 343 6.01 1.01 14.99
N HIS A 344 6.53 -0.05 14.41
CA HIS A 344 7.05 -1.24 15.06
C HIS A 344 8.56 -1.15 15.21
N THR A 345 9.10 -1.81 16.23
CA THR A 345 10.53 -1.82 16.52
C THR A 345 11.01 -3.24 16.79
N ARG A 346 12.31 -3.41 17.03
CA ARG A 346 12.91 -4.69 17.45
C ARG A 346 12.34 -5.26 18.75
N TRP A 347 11.47 -4.53 19.44
CA TRP A 347 10.80 -5.01 20.64
C TRP A 347 9.76 -6.09 20.33
N SER A 348 9.02 -5.95 19.22
CA SER A 348 8.15 -6.97 18.63
C SER A 348 8.73 -7.50 17.31
N ASP A 349 8.25 -7.05 16.16
CA ASP A 349 8.56 -7.59 14.82
C ASP A 349 9.15 -6.56 13.84
N GLY A 350 9.44 -5.35 14.29
CA GLY A 350 10.26 -4.40 13.53
C GLY A 350 11.76 -4.78 13.54
N SER A 351 12.52 -4.24 12.58
CA SER A 351 13.97 -4.48 12.47
C SER A 351 14.81 -3.43 13.20
N ASP A 352 14.24 -2.25 13.45
CA ASP A 352 14.98 -1.08 13.94
C ASP A 352 14.91 -0.87 15.46
N SER A 353 15.98 -0.32 16.03
CA SER A 353 16.01 0.13 17.43
C SER A 353 15.26 1.45 17.63
N LEU A 354 14.76 1.71 18.84
CA LEU A 354 14.13 2.98 19.20
C LEU A 354 14.99 4.20 18.87
N SER A 355 16.31 4.14 19.13
CA SER A 355 17.24 5.21 18.79
C SER A 355 17.34 5.46 17.28
N ARG A 356 17.29 4.41 16.46
CA ARG A 356 17.33 4.52 14.98
C ARG A 356 16.01 5.10 14.46
N VAL A 357 14.88 4.66 15.00
CA VAL A 357 13.55 5.22 14.71
C VAL A 357 13.50 6.71 15.07
N ALA A 358 13.96 7.09 16.27
CA ALA A 358 13.98 8.50 16.69
C ALA A 358 14.85 9.37 15.77
N LYS A 359 16.03 8.86 15.37
CA LYS A 359 16.91 9.56 14.42
C LYS A 359 16.24 9.72 13.04
N ALA A 360 15.59 8.67 12.55
CA ALA A 360 14.90 8.68 11.25
C ALA A 360 13.68 9.62 11.23
N GLY A 361 12.92 9.69 12.33
CA GLY A 361 11.83 10.65 12.50
C GLY A 361 12.32 12.08 12.56
N THR A 362 13.40 12.34 13.32
CA THR A 362 14.02 13.66 13.41
C THR A 362 14.53 14.14 12.04
N ALA A 363 15.18 13.27 11.27
CA ALA A 363 15.67 13.59 9.92
C ALA A 363 14.55 13.96 8.93
N ARG A 364 13.31 13.53 9.20
CA ARG A 364 12.11 13.87 8.43
C ARG A 364 11.39 15.13 8.94
N GLY A 365 11.88 15.74 10.01
CA GLY A 365 11.25 16.93 10.62
C GLY A 365 10.00 16.62 11.44
N TYR A 366 9.75 15.35 11.79
CA TYR A 366 8.63 15.00 12.65
C TYR A 366 8.81 15.53 14.07
N GLN A 367 7.68 15.88 14.70
CA GLN A 367 7.56 16.27 16.11
C GLN A 367 7.26 15.08 17.01
N TYR A 368 6.63 14.02 16.48
CA TYR A 368 6.34 12.82 17.24
C TYR A 368 6.28 11.55 16.39
N LEU A 369 6.53 10.42 17.05
CA LEU A 369 6.31 9.08 16.50
C LEU A 369 5.66 8.21 17.56
N ALA A 370 4.56 7.52 17.24
CA ALA A 370 3.96 6.54 18.14
C ALA A 370 4.57 5.14 17.91
N ILE A 371 5.25 4.65 18.94
CA ILE A 371 5.81 3.30 18.95
C ILE A 371 4.68 2.35 19.33
N CYS A 372 4.28 1.47 18.41
CA CYS A 372 3.07 0.64 18.51
C CYS A 372 3.40 -0.85 18.34
N ASP A 373 4.46 -1.34 18.98
CA ASP A 373 4.78 -2.77 19.00
C ASP A 373 3.59 -3.62 19.52
N HIS A 374 3.47 -4.84 19.00
CA HIS A 374 2.29 -5.68 19.19
C HIS A 374 2.07 -6.20 20.62
N SER A 375 0.80 -6.41 20.98
CA SER A 375 0.34 -7.04 22.23
C SER A 375 0.50 -8.57 22.25
N PRO A 376 0.38 -9.23 23.42
CA PRO A 376 0.79 -10.64 23.63
C PRO A 376 0.15 -11.69 22.71
N SER A 377 -1.12 -11.51 22.33
CA SER A 377 -1.87 -12.53 21.58
C SER A 377 -1.32 -12.77 20.18
N LEU A 378 -0.62 -11.80 19.58
CA LEU A 378 0.01 -11.94 18.28
C LEU A 378 1.39 -12.61 18.38
N LYS A 379 1.39 -13.90 18.75
CA LYS A 379 2.63 -14.69 18.96
C LYS A 379 3.54 -14.76 17.74
N VAL A 380 2.97 -14.73 16.53
CA VAL A 380 3.72 -14.77 15.26
C VAL A 380 4.58 -13.52 15.05
N ALA A 381 4.20 -12.41 15.68
CA ALA A 381 4.88 -11.12 15.63
C ALA A 381 5.65 -10.81 16.93
N HIS A 382 5.98 -11.84 17.72
CA HIS A 382 6.68 -11.67 19.00
C HIS A 382 5.96 -10.74 19.99
N GLY A 383 4.62 -10.77 19.99
CA GLY A 383 3.74 -9.99 20.87
C GLY A 383 4.27 -9.84 22.31
N MET A 384 4.27 -8.61 22.80
CA MET A 384 4.96 -8.26 24.05
C MET A 384 4.09 -8.57 25.27
N PRO A 385 4.59 -9.32 26.29
CA PRO A 385 3.95 -9.34 27.60
C PRO A 385 4.12 -8.00 28.31
N VAL A 386 3.22 -7.69 29.26
CA VAL A 386 3.22 -6.42 30.04
C VAL A 386 4.58 -6.06 30.62
N ARG A 387 5.35 -7.04 31.09
CA ARG A 387 6.71 -6.82 31.61
C ARG A 387 7.63 -6.20 30.55
N ARG A 388 7.63 -6.73 29.32
CA ARG A 388 8.47 -6.23 28.22
C ARG A 388 8.00 -4.86 27.72
N LEU A 389 6.69 -4.65 27.65
CA LEU A 389 6.13 -3.31 27.35
C LEU A 389 6.64 -2.27 28.36
N ARG A 390 6.61 -2.57 29.67
CA ARG A 390 7.14 -1.67 30.71
C ARG A 390 8.65 -1.43 30.59
N GLU A 391 9.43 -2.41 30.13
CA GLU A 391 10.85 -2.25 29.82
C GLU A 391 11.04 -1.27 28.65
N GLN A 392 10.29 -1.44 27.56
CA GLN A 392 10.29 -0.51 26.41
C GLN A 392 9.91 0.92 26.82
N MET A 393 8.85 1.08 27.63
CA MET A 393 8.42 2.39 28.11
C MET A 393 9.51 3.10 28.91
N ARG A 394 10.32 2.37 29.70
CA ARG A 394 11.49 2.95 30.38
C ARG A 394 12.56 3.43 29.39
N GLU A 395 12.83 2.65 28.33
CA GLU A 395 13.77 3.07 27.27
C GLU A 395 13.25 4.33 26.54
N ILE A 396 11.96 4.38 26.18
CA ILE A 396 11.32 5.54 25.57
C ILE A 396 11.42 6.78 26.47
N ARG A 397 11.12 6.65 27.77
CA ARG A 397 11.27 7.74 28.74
C ARG A 397 12.71 8.23 28.83
N ALA A 398 13.67 7.32 28.88
CA ALA A 398 15.10 7.67 28.91
C ALA A 398 15.54 8.39 27.63
N LEU A 399 15.05 7.97 26.45
CA LEU A 399 15.33 8.64 25.18
C LEU A 399 14.71 10.04 25.14
N ASN A 400 13.44 10.17 25.51
CA ASN A 400 12.76 11.45 25.55
C ASN A 400 13.38 12.42 26.56
N ALA A 401 13.91 11.93 27.69
CA ALA A 401 14.56 12.76 28.72
C ALA A 401 15.88 13.38 28.24
N ARG A 402 16.50 12.84 27.19
CA ARG A 402 17.70 13.45 26.56
C ARG A 402 17.37 14.76 25.84
N GLY A 403 16.10 15.05 25.60
CA GLY A 403 15.65 16.20 24.84
C GLY A 403 15.84 16.04 23.32
N GLY A 404 15.20 16.91 22.56
CA GLY A 404 15.23 16.90 21.10
C GLY A 404 13.90 17.37 20.49
N PRO A 405 13.88 17.61 19.17
CA PRO A 405 12.68 18.10 18.47
C PRO A 405 11.60 17.01 18.31
N LEU A 406 11.96 15.73 18.46
CA LEU A 406 11.05 14.59 18.32
C LEU A 406 10.71 13.98 19.68
N ARG A 407 9.41 13.76 19.93
CA ARG A 407 8.89 12.97 21.05
C ARG A 407 8.48 11.57 20.59
N LEU A 408 9.07 10.53 21.18
CA LEU A 408 8.51 9.19 21.05
C LEU A 408 7.31 9.04 21.99
N LEU A 409 6.14 8.71 21.45
CA LEU A 409 4.94 8.40 22.23
C LEU A 409 5.01 6.92 22.64
N MET A 410 4.77 6.66 23.92
CA MET A 410 4.64 5.29 24.44
C MET A 410 3.31 4.71 23.96
N GLY A 411 3.30 3.96 22.86
CA GLY A 411 2.09 3.33 22.36
C GLY A 411 2.15 1.81 22.39
N ALA A 412 1.09 1.21 21.84
CA ALA A 412 1.01 -0.22 21.54
C ALA A 412 -0.05 -0.43 20.47
N GLU A 413 0.19 -1.38 19.57
CA GLU A 413 -0.87 -1.98 18.78
C GLU A 413 -1.45 -3.17 19.55
N VAL A 414 -2.70 -3.05 19.94
CA VAL A 414 -3.39 -3.95 20.85
C VAL A 414 -4.46 -4.71 20.09
N ASP A 415 -4.33 -6.04 20.06
CA ASP A 415 -5.33 -6.89 19.42
C ASP A 415 -6.69 -6.69 20.10
N ILE A 416 -7.72 -6.53 19.27
CA ILE A 416 -9.11 -6.50 19.69
C ILE A 416 -9.56 -7.95 19.69
N LEU A 417 -9.80 -8.54 20.85
CA LEU A 417 -10.16 -9.95 20.99
C LEU A 417 -11.55 -10.26 20.39
N GLY A 418 -11.89 -11.54 20.25
CA GLY A 418 -13.09 -11.99 19.53
C GLY A 418 -14.42 -11.45 20.06
N ASP A 419 -14.46 -11.01 21.32
CA ASP A 419 -15.58 -10.39 22.01
C ASP A 419 -15.55 -8.85 22.02
N GLY A 420 -14.49 -8.24 21.50
CA GLY A 420 -14.29 -6.78 21.48
C GLY A 420 -13.48 -6.21 22.66
N SER A 421 -13.05 -7.05 23.60
CA SER A 421 -12.11 -6.64 24.65
C SER A 421 -10.70 -6.42 24.10
N MET A 422 -9.88 -5.66 24.84
CA MET A 422 -8.50 -5.37 24.45
C MET A 422 -7.53 -6.41 25.04
N ASP A 423 -6.50 -6.76 24.29
CA ASP A 423 -5.48 -7.76 24.68
C ASP A 423 -4.51 -7.29 25.79
N TYR A 424 -4.69 -6.07 26.30
CA TYR A 424 -4.08 -5.59 27.54
C TYR A 424 -5.15 -5.12 28.53
N PRO A 425 -4.92 -5.29 29.85
CA PRO A 425 -5.80 -4.71 30.87
C PRO A 425 -5.80 -3.18 30.84
N ASP A 426 -6.93 -2.56 31.20
CA ASP A 426 -7.10 -1.11 31.25
C ASP A 426 -6.04 -0.38 32.08
N ALA A 427 -5.61 -0.97 33.20
CA ALA A 427 -4.54 -0.41 34.03
C ALA A 427 -3.20 -0.28 33.28
N VAL A 428 -2.94 -1.13 32.28
CA VAL A 428 -1.77 -1.03 31.41
C VAL A 428 -2.01 -0.01 30.29
N LEU A 429 -3.21 0.00 29.71
CA LEU A 429 -3.59 0.96 28.67
C LEU A 429 -3.55 2.42 29.15
N ALA A 430 -3.88 2.64 30.43
CA ALA A 430 -3.83 3.95 31.08
C ALA A 430 -2.42 4.57 31.12
N ASP A 431 -1.38 3.74 31.17
CA ASP A 431 0.02 4.19 31.22
C ASP A 431 0.59 4.58 29.84
N LEU A 432 -0.10 4.24 28.75
CA LEU A 432 0.32 4.53 27.37
C LEU A 432 -0.09 5.96 26.97
N ASP A 433 0.66 6.58 26.07
CA ASP A 433 0.32 7.86 25.44
C ASP A 433 -0.68 7.68 24.28
N PHE A 434 -0.61 6.55 23.55
CA PHE A 434 -1.40 6.33 22.33
C PHE A 434 -1.70 4.83 22.13
N VAL A 435 -2.97 4.44 22.06
CA VAL A 435 -3.36 3.03 21.89
C VAL A 435 -3.98 2.83 20.52
N VAL A 436 -3.42 1.91 19.74
CA VAL A 436 -3.94 1.49 18.45
C VAL A 436 -4.65 0.15 18.64
N GLY A 437 -5.92 0.05 18.26
CA GLY A 437 -6.68 -1.20 18.30
C GLY A 437 -6.83 -1.80 16.90
N SER A 438 -6.62 -3.09 16.75
CA SER A 438 -6.79 -3.78 15.46
C SER A 438 -7.27 -5.22 15.59
N ILE A 439 -7.86 -5.75 14.52
CA ILE A 439 -8.27 -7.15 14.43
C ILE A 439 -7.19 -7.92 13.65
N HIS A 440 -6.54 -8.90 14.28
CA HIS A 440 -5.61 -9.82 13.59
C HIS A 440 -6.14 -11.25 13.42
N SER A 441 -7.28 -11.55 14.03
CA SER A 441 -7.83 -12.90 14.10
C SER A 441 -9.35 -12.91 13.96
N GLY A 442 -9.92 -14.05 13.58
CA GLY A 442 -11.38 -14.19 13.50
C GLY A 442 -12.03 -13.45 12.33
N PHE A 443 -11.30 -13.19 11.24
CA PHE A 443 -11.82 -12.50 10.03
C PHE A 443 -13.06 -13.14 9.40
N GLY A 444 -13.35 -14.41 9.72
CA GLY A 444 -14.53 -15.13 9.25
C GLY A 444 -15.80 -14.96 10.10
N GLN A 445 -15.76 -14.10 11.12
CA GLN A 445 -16.95 -13.65 11.88
C GLN A 445 -17.91 -12.90 10.92
N GLY A 446 -19.22 -12.94 11.23
CA GLY A 446 -20.22 -12.23 10.44
C GLY A 446 -20.16 -10.71 10.64
N GLU A 447 -20.72 -9.95 9.68
CA GLU A 447 -20.69 -8.49 9.66
C GLU A 447 -21.09 -7.84 10.98
N ALA A 448 -22.24 -8.25 11.53
CA ALA A 448 -22.75 -7.72 12.79
C ALA A 448 -21.81 -8.00 13.99
N ALA A 449 -21.11 -9.14 13.98
CA ALA A 449 -20.16 -9.49 15.04
C ALA A 449 -18.87 -8.66 14.94
N LEU A 450 -18.29 -8.54 13.74
CA LEU A 450 -17.09 -7.72 13.52
C LEU A 450 -17.37 -6.23 13.78
N THR A 451 -18.54 -5.74 13.37
CA THR A 451 -18.97 -4.37 13.65
C THR A 451 -19.08 -4.13 15.16
N ARG A 452 -19.74 -5.02 15.91
CA ARG A 452 -19.80 -4.92 17.38
C ARG A 452 -18.43 -5.00 18.04
N ARG A 453 -17.54 -5.86 17.54
CA ARG A 453 -16.17 -6.02 18.04
C ARG A 453 -15.37 -4.72 17.94
N LEU A 454 -15.39 -4.06 16.78
CA LEU A 454 -14.74 -2.75 16.60
C LEU A 454 -15.38 -1.66 17.49
N ILE A 455 -16.71 -1.60 17.54
CA ILE A 455 -17.42 -0.59 18.35
C ILE A 455 -17.14 -0.79 19.85
N ALA A 456 -17.05 -2.04 20.32
CA ALA A 456 -16.69 -2.35 21.70
C ALA A 456 -15.28 -1.84 22.05
N ALA A 457 -14.30 -2.08 21.18
CA ALA A 457 -12.95 -1.53 21.35
C ALA A 457 -12.95 0.00 21.40
N MET A 458 -13.74 0.67 20.55
CA MET A 458 -13.84 2.13 20.54
C MET A 458 -14.41 2.72 21.84
N ARG A 459 -15.25 1.97 22.57
CA ARG A 459 -15.82 2.41 23.86
C ARG A 459 -14.80 2.37 24.99
N ASN A 460 -13.69 1.65 24.83
CA ASN A 460 -12.60 1.72 25.79
C ASN A 460 -11.99 3.15 25.76
N PRO A 461 -11.90 3.84 26.91
CA PRO A 461 -11.47 5.24 26.96
C PRO A 461 -10.01 5.44 26.55
N TYR A 462 -9.20 4.37 26.56
CA TYR A 462 -7.78 4.43 26.23
C TYR A 462 -7.49 4.20 24.74
N VAL A 463 -8.39 3.54 24.00
CA VAL A 463 -8.20 3.25 22.56
C VAL A 463 -8.25 4.54 21.75
N THR A 464 -7.12 4.99 21.22
CA THR A 464 -7.03 6.26 20.51
C THR A 464 -7.40 6.12 19.03
N LEU A 465 -6.98 5.03 18.39
CA LEU A 465 -7.05 4.80 16.95
C LEU A 465 -7.52 3.37 16.68
N ILE A 466 -8.36 3.15 15.67
CA ILE A 466 -8.56 1.82 15.08
C ILE A 466 -7.71 1.71 13.81
N ALA A 467 -6.74 0.77 13.82
CA ALA A 467 -5.85 0.51 12.70
C ALA A 467 -6.53 -0.31 11.60
N HIS A 468 -6.21 0.02 10.35
CA HIS A 468 -6.63 -0.63 9.10
C HIS A 468 -8.01 -1.32 9.26
N PRO A 469 -9.09 -0.51 9.31
CA PRO A 469 -10.39 -0.95 9.86
C PRO A 469 -11.12 -2.02 9.04
N THR A 470 -10.64 -2.35 7.84
CA THR A 470 -11.20 -3.42 7.01
C THR A 470 -10.29 -4.65 6.94
N GLY A 471 -9.05 -4.52 7.42
CA GLY A 471 -8.03 -5.57 7.44
C GLY A 471 -7.63 -6.07 6.05
N ARG A 472 -7.97 -5.35 4.99
CA ARG A 472 -7.68 -5.76 3.61
C ARG A 472 -6.18 -5.82 3.31
N LEU A 473 -5.81 -6.69 2.39
CA LEU A 473 -4.48 -6.77 1.77
C LEU A 473 -4.68 -6.99 0.27
N MET A 474 -4.41 -5.98 -0.55
CA MET A 474 -4.63 -6.04 -1.99
C MET A 474 -3.88 -7.21 -2.63
N GLY A 475 -4.62 -8.01 -3.41
CA GLY A 475 -4.12 -9.24 -4.04
C GLY A 475 -3.98 -10.44 -3.10
N GLN A 476 -4.29 -10.31 -1.81
CA GLN A 476 -4.12 -11.38 -0.81
C GLN A 476 -5.33 -11.61 0.09
N ARG A 477 -6.02 -10.56 0.54
CA ARG A 477 -7.13 -10.64 1.48
C ARG A 477 -8.12 -9.54 1.19
N GLU A 478 -9.36 -9.92 0.87
CA GLU A 478 -10.47 -8.99 0.77
C GLU A 478 -10.78 -8.35 2.14
N PRO A 479 -11.37 -7.14 2.17
CA PRO A 479 -11.97 -6.57 3.37
C PRO A 479 -12.84 -7.58 4.12
N TYR A 480 -12.68 -7.69 5.44
CA TYR A 480 -13.66 -8.44 6.24
C TYR A 480 -14.99 -7.67 6.31
N PRO A 481 -16.14 -8.35 6.44
CA PRO A 481 -17.44 -7.69 6.38
C PRO A 481 -17.65 -6.84 7.64
N VAL A 482 -17.84 -5.54 7.46
CA VAL A 482 -18.07 -4.58 8.55
C VAL A 482 -18.98 -3.45 8.07
N ASP A 483 -19.94 -3.05 8.90
CA ASP A 483 -20.74 -1.85 8.65
C ASP A 483 -19.91 -0.61 9.01
N LEU A 484 -19.24 -0.06 8.00
CA LEU A 484 -18.41 1.15 8.15
C LEU A 484 -19.21 2.37 8.60
N GLU A 485 -20.51 2.48 8.28
CA GLU A 485 -21.32 3.61 8.75
C GLU A 485 -21.56 3.55 10.26
N ALA A 486 -21.83 2.34 10.79
CA ALA A 486 -21.91 2.15 12.23
C ALA A 486 -20.56 2.42 12.92
N VAL A 487 -19.46 1.99 12.31
CA VAL A 487 -18.09 2.26 12.79
C VAL A 487 -17.80 3.76 12.79
N PHE A 488 -18.17 4.52 11.75
CA PHE A 488 -17.96 5.97 11.69
C PHE A 488 -18.75 6.70 12.77
N ARG A 489 -20.03 6.36 12.96
CA ARG A 489 -20.86 6.94 14.04
C ARG A 489 -20.28 6.65 15.41
N ALA A 490 -19.82 5.42 15.65
CA ALA A 490 -19.18 5.04 16.91
C ALA A 490 -17.89 5.83 17.13
N ALA A 491 -16.99 5.86 16.14
CA ALA A 491 -15.73 6.59 16.19
C ALA A 491 -15.94 8.08 16.52
N LYS A 492 -16.92 8.73 15.86
CA LYS A 492 -17.29 10.11 16.15
C LYS A 492 -17.78 10.31 17.59
N THR A 493 -18.65 9.42 18.06
CA THR A 493 -19.26 9.49 19.40
C THR A 493 -18.20 9.32 20.50
N THR A 494 -17.39 8.28 20.38
CA THR A 494 -16.35 7.93 21.36
C THR A 494 -15.11 8.82 21.25
N GLY A 495 -14.95 9.57 20.16
CA GLY A 495 -13.74 10.33 19.89
C GLY A 495 -12.55 9.44 19.55
N THR A 496 -12.79 8.27 18.95
CA THR A 496 -11.73 7.39 18.42
C THR A 496 -11.40 7.83 16.99
N ALA A 497 -10.12 7.93 16.64
CA ALA A 497 -9.71 8.16 15.26
C ALA A 497 -9.77 6.85 14.44
N LEU A 498 -9.82 6.96 13.11
CA LEU A 498 -9.65 5.83 12.20
C LEU A 498 -8.39 5.99 11.37
N GLU A 499 -7.70 4.87 11.14
CA GLU A 499 -6.44 4.86 10.42
C GLU A 499 -6.65 4.95 8.90
N LEU A 500 -5.74 5.67 8.26
CA LEU A 500 -5.42 5.63 6.84
C LEU A 500 -4.01 5.04 6.70
N ASN A 501 -3.97 3.71 6.67
CA ASN A 501 -2.74 2.95 6.66
C ASN A 501 -2.05 3.10 5.29
N ALA A 502 -0.86 3.65 5.28
CA ALA A 502 -0.11 4.02 4.08
C ALA A 502 0.68 2.85 3.48
N HIS A 503 0.68 1.67 4.11
CA HIS A 503 1.34 0.50 3.53
C HIS A 503 0.72 0.22 2.14
N PRO A 504 1.53 0.08 1.06
CA PRO A 504 1.04 0.08 -0.31
C PRO A 504 0.16 -1.12 -0.68
N ARG A 505 0.14 -2.18 0.15
CA ARG A 505 -0.78 -3.31 0.02
C ARG A 505 -2.04 -3.18 0.87
N ARG A 506 -2.10 -2.25 1.83
CA ARG A 506 -3.27 -2.00 2.68
C ARG A 506 -4.08 -0.83 2.14
N LEU A 507 -3.51 0.38 2.15
CA LEU A 507 -4.20 1.64 1.84
C LEU A 507 -5.56 1.73 2.55
N ASP A 508 -5.62 1.37 3.83
CA ASP A 508 -6.87 1.10 4.55
C ASP A 508 -7.07 2.11 5.68
N LEU A 509 -8.09 2.96 5.68
CA LEU A 509 -9.24 3.00 4.75
C LEU A 509 -8.88 3.44 3.32
N ASN A 510 -9.66 2.93 2.35
CA ASN A 510 -9.59 3.45 0.98
C ASN A 510 -10.15 4.88 0.88
N ASP A 511 -9.91 5.53 -0.26
CA ASP A 511 -10.31 6.92 -0.51
C ASP A 511 -11.82 7.18 -0.35
N ALA A 512 -12.67 6.30 -0.87
CA ALA A 512 -14.12 6.42 -0.77
C ALA A 512 -14.61 6.33 0.69
N SER A 513 -14.06 5.39 1.45
CA SER A 513 -14.40 5.20 2.87
C SER A 513 -13.83 6.33 3.73
N ALA A 514 -12.62 6.80 3.43
CA ALA A 514 -12.01 7.96 4.09
C ALA A 514 -12.82 9.24 3.84
N ARG A 515 -13.36 9.43 2.63
CA ARG A 515 -14.24 10.57 2.31
C ARG A 515 -15.55 10.52 3.10
N ARG A 516 -16.17 9.34 3.21
CA ARG A 516 -17.37 9.14 4.05
C ARG A 516 -17.07 9.36 5.53
N ALA A 517 -15.93 8.90 6.03
CA ALA A 517 -15.49 9.15 7.41
C ALA A 517 -15.31 10.65 7.69
N ARG A 518 -14.72 11.40 6.74
CA ARG A 518 -14.63 12.87 6.78
C ARG A 518 -16.01 13.51 6.84
N GLU A 519 -16.94 13.09 5.99
CA GLU A 519 -18.31 13.60 5.94
C GLU A 519 -19.08 13.31 7.24
N ALA A 520 -18.82 12.17 7.89
CA ALA A 520 -19.30 11.84 9.23
C ALA A 520 -18.59 12.60 10.37
N GLY A 521 -17.59 13.44 10.04
CA GLY A 521 -16.84 14.25 10.98
C GLY A 521 -15.86 13.44 11.86
N VAL A 522 -15.49 12.24 11.44
CA VAL A 522 -14.52 11.37 12.11
C VAL A 522 -13.12 11.93 11.92
N MET A 523 -12.32 11.90 12.98
CA MET A 523 -10.91 12.24 12.90
C MET A 523 -10.13 11.08 12.28
N LEU A 524 -9.27 11.36 11.30
CA LEU A 524 -8.45 10.36 10.64
C LEU A 524 -6.98 10.50 11.05
N ALA A 525 -6.20 9.43 10.88
CA ALA A 525 -4.77 9.44 11.15
C ALA A 525 -4.04 8.66 10.06
N LEU A 526 -3.07 9.29 9.40
CA LEU A 526 -2.12 8.62 8.55
C LEU A 526 -1.13 7.83 9.41
N SER A 527 -0.79 6.63 8.96
CA SER A 527 0.28 5.85 9.56
C SER A 527 0.97 5.01 8.49
N THR A 528 2.21 4.59 8.73
CA THR A 528 2.93 3.74 7.76
C THR A 528 2.90 2.26 8.07
N ASP A 529 2.53 1.85 9.29
CA ASP A 529 2.66 0.45 9.74
C ASP A 529 4.13 -0.01 9.57
N THR A 530 5.04 0.89 9.96
CA THR A 530 6.47 0.78 9.66
C THR A 530 7.10 -0.33 10.50
N HIS A 531 7.73 -1.28 9.84
CA HIS A 531 8.59 -2.31 10.45
C HIS A 531 10.08 -2.04 10.20
N SER A 532 10.41 -1.10 9.30
CA SER A 532 11.75 -0.54 9.18
C SER A 532 11.73 0.93 8.75
N VAL A 533 12.69 1.74 9.23
CA VAL A 533 12.74 3.20 9.02
C VAL A 533 12.73 3.67 7.56
N ASP A 534 13.07 2.81 6.61
CA ASP A 534 12.94 3.12 5.18
C ASP A 534 11.48 3.19 4.75
N GLN A 535 10.61 2.38 5.36
CA GLN A 535 9.18 2.34 5.10
C GLN A 535 8.44 3.60 5.56
N LEU A 536 9.07 4.48 6.35
CA LEU A 536 8.50 5.79 6.71
C LEU A 536 8.22 6.66 5.46
N GLU A 537 8.88 6.41 4.32
CA GLU A 537 8.58 7.10 3.07
C GLU A 537 7.20 6.74 2.49
N GLN A 538 6.64 5.59 2.89
CA GLN A 538 5.33 5.12 2.43
C GLN A 538 4.19 6.05 2.85
N ILE A 539 4.42 6.96 3.80
CA ILE A 539 3.45 7.98 4.23
C ILE A 539 2.88 8.76 3.03
N ALA A 540 3.66 8.90 1.95
CA ALA A 540 3.24 9.52 0.71
C ALA A 540 2.02 8.82 0.06
N PHE A 541 1.89 7.49 0.21
CA PHE A 541 0.72 6.76 -0.29
C PHE A 541 -0.52 7.04 0.55
N GLY A 542 -0.38 7.10 1.88
CA GLY A 542 -1.47 7.50 2.78
C GLY A 542 -1.91 8.94 2.53
N LEU A 543 -0.96 9.85 2.32
CA LEU A 543 -1.24 11.23 1.92
C LEU A 543 -2.00 11.28 0.60
N ALA A 544 -1.63 10.47 -0.39
CA ALA A 544 -2.35 10.41 -1.65
C ALA A 544 -3.81 9.94 -1.48
N VAL A 545 -4.06 8.93 -0.63
CA VAL A 545 -5.42 8.50 -0.27
C VAL A 545 -6.18 9.62 0.43
N ALA A 546 -5.55 10.33 1.37
CA ALA A 546 -6.14 11.47 2.06
C ALA A 546 -6.55 12.59 1.08
N ARG A 547 -5.70 12.92 0.11
CA ARG A 547 -5.98 13.91 -0.94
C ARG A 547 -7.15 13.48 -1.82
N ARG A 548 -7.17 12.22 -2.27
CA ARG A 548 -8.30 11.62 -3.02
C ARG A 548 -9.60 11.64 -2.23
N ALA A 549 -9.52 11.55 -0.90
CA ALA A 549 -10.64 11.63 0.03
C ALA A 549 -11.05 13.07 0.41
N TRP A 550 -10.46 14.08 -0.24
CA TRP A 550 -10.73 15.51 0.00
C TRP A 550 -10.39 15.96 1.43
N LEU A 551 -9.39 15.33 2.05
CA LEU A 551 -8.95 15.70 3.39
C LEU A 551 -8.09 16.97 3.33
N GLU A 552 -8.54 17.97 4.09
CA GLU A 552 -7.76 19.13 4.52
C GLU A 552 -7.03 18.83 5.85
N PRO A 553 -5.99 19.59 6.24
CA PRO A 553 -5.21 19.35 7.46
C PRO A 553 -6.04 19.17 8.74
N ARG A 554 -7.16 19.88 8.87
CA ARG A 554 -8.06 19.79 10.04
C ARG A 554 -8.70 18.42 10.26
N HIS A 555 -8.67 17.53 9.26
CA HIS A 555 -9.26 16.19 9.35
C HIS A 555 -8.26 15.11 9.79
N LEU A 556 -6.98 15.47 9.97
CA LEU A 556 -5.90 14.53 10.26
C LEU A 556 -5.20 14.85 11.58
N LEU A 557 -5.04 13.84 12.44
CA LEU A 557 -4.26 13.97 13.68
C LEU A 557 -2.80 14.35 13.40
N ASN A 558 -2.24 13.90 12.27
CA ASN A 558 -0.84 14.13 11.91
C ASN A 558 -0.52 15.61 11.73
N CYS A 559 -1.54 16.45 11.51
CA CYS A 559 -1.38 17.89 11.34
C CYS A 559 -1.35 18.66 12.66
N PHE A 560 -1.63 17.98 13.78
CA PHE A 560 -1.62 18.60 15.10
C PHE A 560 -0.18 18.77 15.59
N THR A 561 0.09 19.91 16.23
CA THR A 561 1.28 20.03 17.09
C THR A 561 1.23 18.99 18.21
N LEU A 562 2.39 18.65 18.79
CA LEU A 562 2.45 17.69 19.91
C LEU A 562 1.45 18.04 21.04
N ASN A 563 1.34 19.32 21.41
CA ASN A 563 0.42 19.75 22.48
C ASN A 563 -1.05 19.57 22.09
N GLN A 564 -1.41 19.89 20.84
CA GLN A 564 -2.78 19.68 20.34
C GLN A 564 -3.13 18.19 20.29
N LEU A 565 -2.18 17.34 19.89
CA LEU A 565 -2.33 15.89 19.87
C LEU A 565 -2.60 15.35 21.28
N LEU A 566 -1.73 15.64 22.25
CA LEU A 566 -1.86 15.16 23.62
C LEU A 566 -3.17 15.64 24.26
N ALA A 567 -3.56 16.90 24.03
CA ALA A 567 -4.85 17.41 24.48
C ALA A 567 -6.04 16.68 23.83
N TRP A 568 -5.94 16.34 22.53
CA TRP A 568 -6.99 15.58 21.84
C TRP A 568 -7.14 14.17 22.40
N VAL A 569 -6.03 13.46 22.65
CA VAL A 569 -6.05 12.13 23.27
C VAL A 569 -6.61 12.19 24.69
N GLY A 570 -6.20 13.20 25.48
CA GLY A 570 -6.69 13.40 26.85
C GLY A 570 -8.21 13.60 26.91
N ARG A 571 -8.82 14.34 25.97
CA ARG A 571 -10.28 14.55 25.94
C ARG A 571 -11.07 13.24 25.89
N LYS A 572 -10.59 12.23 25.15
CA LYS A 572 -11.28 10.93 25.09
C LYS A 572 -11.21 10.22 26.44
N ARG A 573 -10.06 10.23 27.10
CA ARG A 573 -9.83 9.54 28.38
C ARG A 573 -10.65 10.10 29.53
N HIS A 574 -11.19 11.31 29.39
CA HIS A 574 -11.99 12.01 30.40
C HIS A 574 -13.49 12.12 30.05
N LYS A 575 -13.92 11.54 28.92
CA LYS A 575 -15.34 11.35 28.60
C LYS A 575 -15.85 10.09 29.28
#